data_AF-A0A7S2MD85-F1
#
_entry.id   AF-A0A7S2MD85-F1
#
_cell.length_a   1.000
_cell.length_b   1.000
_cell.length_c   1.000
_cell.angle_alpha   90.00
_cell.angle_beta   90.00
_cell.angle_gamma   90.00
#
_symmetry.space_group_name_H-M   'P 1'
#
loop_
_entity.id
_entity.type
_entity.pdbx_description
1 polymer ?
#
loop_
_entity_poly.entity_id
_entity_poly.type
_entity_poly.pdbx_seq_one_letter_code
_entity_poly.pdbx_strand_id
1 'polypeptide(L)'
;GASCSADNHNKNDKSCASHTNCTECALSSHFCHWCAFDDKCHAVGSLHGCATGVSCLDNDQCKRQHPKKVRKFVFTSIGFIPFIIIMLIGAFVILCASGCYAASSCIRGAYDDMFIHVSNASLAGGMSLGEIRGADEEETDSLISNLEGGRDENEKETQKTSRLESLRSMFSSKEDTCHSNTKDDVGDGLSLGEERDQDGKEKEEQKSNTLTNLKSMFISEEDISHIDTTNDVDDSLLLGENTKPRGQEYILLEESEKKQEVKSTPGKVDFDSSSVRHISRIEGSDNARRLFNLCKACYIATVVITLAIVSSSVIFYPKLPEYNVCNQEFQWKSIIDSMKSTELEASIEVLLSIYNPNHFDVDLDKGSGTFKHNDKIVGNWKIPDGTAIKASSITDLPLRCTVIPDEWEAVALAKEYYQGTLVLDAQVEAKIRMPSLFNYTFKANMDDYTVRVNDPNMMDRHLCACPQWKDLNPPKHI
;
A
#
# COMPACT_ATOMS: atom_id res chain seq x y z
N GLY A 1 -22.95 28.59 71.89
CA GLY A 1 -22.79 27.13 71.87
C GLY A 1 -24.13 26.50 71.66
N ALA A 2 -24.50 26.22 70.41
CA ALA A 2 -25.61 25.34 70.08
C ALA A 2 -24.99 24.01 69.61
N SER A 3 -25.32 22.95 70.33
CA SER A 3 -24.88 21.58 70.10
C SER A 3 -25.61 21.00 68.90
N CYS A 4 -24.90 20.69 67.82
CA CYS A 4 -25.41 19.83 66.76
C CYS A 4 -25.02 18.38 67.10
N SER A 5 -25.92 17.68 67.80
CA SER A 5 -25.84 16.22 67.97
C SER A 5 -26.34 15.53 66.69
N ALA A 6 -25.39 14.84 66.06
CA ALA A 6 -25.43 13.47 65.55
C ALA A 6 -26.76 12.82 65.11
N ASP A 7 -26.64 12.16 63.96
CA ASP A 7 -27.31 10.92 63.56
C ASP A 7 -28.69 11.01 62.87
N ASN A 8 -28.65 11.53 61.65
CA ASN A 8 -29.30 10.86 60.54
C ASN A 8 -28.28 10.67 59.42
N HIS A 9 -27.49 9.59 59.52
CA HIS A 9 -26.67 9.09 58.43
C HIS A 9 -27.56 8.68 57.25
N ASN A 10 -27.92 9.66 56.42
CA ASN A 10 -28.27 9.36 55.05
C ASN A 10 -26.99 8.80 54.43
N LYS A 11 -26.96 7.49 54.14
CA LYS A 11 -25.79 6.76 53.60
C LYS A 11 -25.31 7.25 52.21
N ASN A 12 -25.77 8.43 51.79
CA ASN A 12 -25.48 9.06 50.52
C ASN A 12 -24.84 10.45 50.69
N ASP A 13 -24.36 10.83 51.88
CA ASP A 13 -23.57 12.06 52.06
C ASP A 13 -22.21 11.92 51.36
N LYS A 14 -22.23 12.12 50.04
CA LYS A 14 -21.08 12.19 49.15
C LYS A 14 -20.35 13.52 49.35
N SER A 15 -19.86 13.75 50.57
CA SER A 15 -18.96 14.88 50.80
C SER A 15 -17.71 14.68 49.93
N CYS A 16 -17.16 15.75 49.35
CA CYS A 16 -15.97 15.65 48.50
C CYS A 16 -14.83 14.88 49.22
N ALA A 17 -14.68 15.12 50.52
CA ALA A 17 -13.69 14.47 51.37
C ALA A 17 -13.81 12.94 51.48
N SER A 18 -14.95 12.35 51.08
CA SER A 18 -15.13 10.89 51.06
C SER A 18 -14.44 10.20 49.88
N HIS A 19 -14.02 10.95 48.85
CA HIS A 19 -13.33 10.41 47.69
C HIS A 19 -11.82 10.37 47.93
N THR A 20 -11.26 9.17 47.94
CA THR A 20 -9.85 8.92 48.28
C THR A 20 -8.93 8.84 47.06
N ASN A 21 -9.48 8.93 45.86
CA ASN A 21 -8.71 9.04 44.64
C ASN A 21 -9.24 10.15 43.73
N CYS A 22 -8.35 10.63 42.88
CA CYS A 22 -8.59 11.75 41.99
C CYS A 22 -9.79 11.48 41.06
N THR A 23 -9.83 10.30 40.43
CA THR A 23 -10.88 9.94 39.46
C THR A 23 -12.27 9.97 40.11
N GLU A 24 -12.43 9.35 41.28
CA GLU A 24 -13.67 9.41 42.05
C GLU A 24 -14.03 10.84 42.45
N CYS A 25 -13.04 11.64 42.85
CA CYS A 25 -13.26 13.05 43.18
C CYS A 25 -13.82 13.83 41.99
N ALA A 26 -13.19 13.70 40.82
CA ALA A 26 -13.62 14.37 39.60
C ALA A 26 -14.99 13.88 39.10
N LEU A 27 -15.31 12.59 39.30
CA LEU A 27 -16.60 12.02 38.91
C LEU A 27 -17.72 12.26 39.93
N SER A 28 -17.38 12.57 41.19
CA SER A 28 -18.35 12.66 42.28
C SER A 28 -19.35 13.81 42.11
N SER A 29 -18.85 15.00 41.78
CA SER A 29 -19.61 16.24 41.68
C SER A 29 -18.77 17.32 41.02
N HIS A 30 -19.42 18.23 40.29
CA HIS A 30 -18.80 19.44 39.72
C HIS A 30 -18.35 20.44 40.81
N PHE A 31 -18.79 20.25 42.06
CA PHE A 31 -18.34 21.04 43.20
C PHE A 31 -17.15 20.43 43.94
N CYS A 32 -16.66 19.27 43.51
CA CYS A 32 -15.48 18.64 44.07
C CYS A 32 -14.29 18.78 43.12
N HIS A 33 -13.10 18.93 43.67
CA HIS A 33 -11.86 18.94 42.89
C HIS A 33 -10.75 18.25 43.67
N TRP A 34 -9.83 17.59 42.95
CA TRP A 34 -8.68 16.97 43.59
C TRP A 34 -7.57 17.98 43.76
N CYS A 35 -7.01 18.06 44.95
CA CYS A 35 -5.93 18.97 45.23
C CYS A 35 -4.59 18.25 45.22
N ALA A 36 -3.73 18.56 44.24
CA ALA A 36 -2.38 17.98 44.18
C ALA A 36 -1.47 18.40 45.34
N PHE A 37 -1.82 19.45 46.08
CA PHE A 37 -1.03 19.89 47.22
C PHE A 37 -1.09 18.90 48.40
N ASP A 38 -2.26 18.28 48.64
CA ASP A 38 -2.46 17.38 49.78
C ASP A 38 -3.01 16.00 49.39
N ASP A 39 -3.08 15.71 48.09
CA ASP A 39 -3.60 14.47 47.49
C ASP A 39 -4.96 14.07 48.07
N LYS A 40 -5.87 15.05 48.19
CA LYS A 40 -7.24 14.83 48.68
C LYS A 40 -8.28 15.55 47.83
N CYS A 41 -9.50 15.04 47.92
CA CYS A 41 -10.66 15.65 47.29
C CYS A 41 -11.29 16.72 48.19
N HIS A 42 -11.42 17.94 47.67
CA HIS A 42 -11.98 19.08 48.37
C HIS A 42 -13.21 19.62 47.65
N ALA A 43 -14.07 20.31 48.39
CA ALA A 43 -15.07 21.16 47.76
C ALA A 43 -14.38 22.40 47.15
N VAL A 44 -14.83 22.83 45.97
CA VAL A 44 -14.38 24.09 45.34
C VAL A 44 -14.65 25.26 46.30
N GLY A 45 -13.61 26.03 46.61
CA GLY A 45 -13.67 27.12 47.59
C GLY A 45 -13.50 26.70 49.06
N SER A 46 -13.18 25.43 49.33
CA SER A 46 -12.78 24.98 50.67
C SER A 46 -11.57 25.76 51.17
N LEU A 47 -11.65 26.28 52.39
CA LEU A 47 -10.54 26.95 53.10
C LEU A 47 -9.34 26.03 53.33
N HIS A 48 -9.55 24.71 53.25
CA HIS A 48 -8.53 23.68 53.46
C HIS A 48 -8.07 23.01 52.16
N GLY A 49 -8.62 23.39 51.00
CA GLY A 49 -8.25 22.87 49.69
C GLY A 49 -7.50 23.91 48.84
N CYS A 50 -7.17 23.54 47.61
CA CYS A 50 -6.70 24.52 46.62
C CYS A 50 -7.87 25.31 46.03
N ALA A 51 -7.56 26.49 45.51
CA ALA A 51 -8.55 27.30 44.81
C ALA A 51 -9.09 26.58 43.56
N THR A 52 -8.23 25.82 42.90
CA THR A 52 -8.51 25.02 41.71
C THR A 52 -7.87 23.66 41.86
N GLY A 53 -8.60 22.58 41.57
CA GLY A 53 -8.02 21.25 41.56
C GLY A 53 -7.23 20.95 40.30
N VAL A 54 -6.46 19.86 40.36
CA VAL A 54 -5.76 19.30 39.22
C VAL A 54 -6.66 18.36 38.42
N SER A 55 -6.31 18.16 37.14
CA SER A 55 -6.92 17.11 36.33
C SER A 55 -6.57 15.75 36.90
N CYS A 56 -7.58 14.95 37.18
CA CYS A 56 -7.39 13.60 37.69
C CYS A 56 -7.06 12.55 36.67
N LEU A 57 -7.34 12.89 35.42
CA LEU A 57 -6.84 12.17 34.28
C LEU A 57 -5.56 12.88 33.88
N ASP A 58 -4.48 12.48 34.54
CA ASP A 58 -3.14 12.76 34.05
C ASP A 58 -2.97 12.00 32.72
N ASN A 59 -2.32 12.64 31.75
CA ASN A 59 -2.05 12.03 30.46
C ASN A 59 -1.27 10.71 30.63
N ASP A 60 -0.53 10.56 31.72
CA ASP A 60 0.20 9.34 32.06
C ASP A 60 -0.68 8.10 32.24
N GLN A 61 -1.94 8.24 32.69
CA GLN A 61 -2.86 7.09 32.77
C GLN A 61 -3.36 6.65 31.39
N CYS A 62 -3.44 7.61 30.46
CA CYS A 62 -3.83 7.37 29.08
C CYS A 62 -2.69 6.97 28.18
N LYS A 63 -1.45 7.13 28.63
CA LYS A 63 -0.25 6.80 27.88
C LYS A 63 0.03 5.32 27.99
N ARG A 64 0.09 4.64 26.83
CA ARG A 64 0.59 3.27 26.79
C ARG A 64 2.06 3.25 27.20
N GLN A 65 2.38 2.42 28.18
CA GLN A 65 3.76 2.17 28.61
C GLN A 65 4.58 1.49 27.51
N HIS A 66 3.91 0.69 26.66
CA HIS A 66 4.52 -0.01 25.54
C HIS A 66 3.68 0.16 24.26
N PRO A 67 4.32 0.30 23.09
CA PRO A 67 3.60 0.37 21.83
C PRO A 67 2.65 -0.81 21.63
N LYS A 68 1.39 -0.53 21.27
CA LYS A 68 0.37 -1.56 21.06
C LYS A 68 0.42 -2.04 19.61
N LYS A 69 0.80 -3.30 19.39
CA LYS A 69 0.83 -3.89 18.04
C LYS A 69 -0.58 -4.02 17.48
N VAL A 70 -0.80 -3.53 16.26
CA VAL A 70 -2.09 -3.62 15.57
C VAL A 70 -1.93 -4.59 14.40
N ARG A 71 -2.73 -5.66 14.40
CA ARG A 71 -2.81 -6.57 13.24
C ARG A 71 -3.86 -6.03 12.27
N LYS A 72 -3.49 -5.04 11.45
CA LYS A 72 -4.27 -4.71 10.24
C LYS A 72 -3.75 -5.59 9.09
N PHE A 73 -4.65 -6.08 8.23
CA PHE A 73 -4.25 -6.79 7.01
C PHE A 73 -3.56 -5.79 6.06
N VAL A 74 -2.45 -6.21 5.46
CA VAL A 74 -1.52 -5.35 4.71
C VAL A 74 -2.13 -4.72 3.45
N PHE A 75 -3.16 -5.37 2.91
CA PHE A 75 -3.70 -5.07 1.57
C PHE A 75 -4.66 -3.87 1.49
N THR A 76 -5.19 -3.38 2.60
CA THR A 76 -6.24 -2.34 2.56
C THR A 76 -5.75 -0.90 2.35
N SER A 77 -4.44 -0.62 2.43
CA SER A 77 -3.95 0.77 2.45
C SER A 77 -2.89 1.11 1.40
N ILE A 78 -2.82 0.35 0.30
CA ILE A 78 -1.90 0.69 -0.80
C ILE A 78 -2.67 1.56 -1.78
N GLY A 79 -2.15 2.75 -2.05
CA GLY A 79 -2.74 3.64 -3.05
C GLY A 79 -2.84 2.95 -4.41
N PHE A 80 -3.94 3.17 -5.12
CA PHE A 80 -4.21 2.55 -6.41
C PHE A 80 -3.13 2.85 -7.46
N ILE A 81 -2.55 4.06 -7.43
CA ILE A 81 -1.56 4.54 -8.39
C ILE A 81 -0.24 3.74 -8.38
N PRO A 82 0.50 3.63 -7.26
CA PRO A 82 1.74 2.86 -7.24
C PRO A 82 1.50 1.37 -7.55
N PHE A 83 0.34 0.82 -7.17
CA PHE A 83 -0.02 -0.54 -7.50
C PHE A 83 -0.14 -0.76 -9.02
N ILE A 84 -0.81 0.15 -9.74
CA ILE A 84 -0.89 0.09 -11.21
C ILE A 84 0.49 0.16 -11.84
N ILE A 85 1.37 1.08 -11.39
CA ILE A 85 2.70 1.25 -11.97
C ILE A 85 3.52 -0.05 -11.81
N ILE A 86 3.50 -0.66 -10.63
CA ILE A 86 4.19 -1.91 -10.36
C ILE A 86 3.61 -3.05 -11.21
N MET A 87 2.28 -3.12 -11.35
CA MET A 87 1.61 -4.12 -12.21
C MET A 87 1.96 -3.93 -13.68
N LEU A 88 2.04 -2.70 -14.19
CA LEU A 88 2.42 -2.41 -15.57
C LEU A 88 3.88 -2.79 -15.85
N ILE A 89 4.80 -2.47 -14.94
CA ILE A 89 6.21 -2.87 -15.07
C ILE A 89 6.33 -4.40 -15.03
N GLY A 90 5.64 -5.06 -14.11
CA GLY A 90 5.59 -6.52 -14.03
C GLY A 90 5.05 -7.16 -15.30
N ALA A 91 3.95 -6.63 -15.84
CA ALA A 91 3.35 -7.08 -17.10
C ALA A 91 4.31 -6.89 -18.27
N PHE A 92 4.98 -5.73 -18.37
CA PHE A 92 5.97 -5.46 -19.42
C PHE A 92 7.14 -6.46 -19.39
N VAL A 93 7.69 -6.74 -18.20
CA VAL A 93 8.78 -7.72 -18.05
C VAL A 93 8.32 -9.12 -18.46
N ILE A 94 7.11 -9.53 -18.07
CA ILE A 94 6.54 -10.83 -18.44
C ILE A 94 6.30 -10.91 -19.95
N LEU A 95 5.79 -9.84 -20.57
CA LEU A 95 5.59 -9.78 -22.02
C LEU A 95 6.92 -9.94 -22.77
N CYS A 96 7.96 -9.20 -22.38
CA CYS A 96 9.30 -9.33 -22.95
C CYS A 96 9.88 -10.75 -22.78
N ALA A 97 9.75 -11.33 -21.58
CA ALA A 97 10.22 -12.69 -21.31
C ALA A 97 9.47 -13.74 -22.14
N SER A 98 8.16 -13.55 -22.32
CA SER A 98 7.33 -14.45 -23.13
C SER A 98 7.65 -14.35 -24.62
N GLY A 99 7.94 -13.15 -25.13
CA GLY A 99 8.41 -12.94 -26.51
C GLY A 99 9.74 -13.64 -26.78
N CYS A 100 10.69 -13.53 -25.85
CA CYS A 100 11.96 -14.27 -25.93
C CYS A 100 11.76 -15.78 -25.89
N TYR A 101 10.87 -16.28 -25.03
CA TYR A 101 10.53 -17.70 -24.96
C TYR A 101 9.90 -18.18 -26.28
N ALA A 102 8.91 -17.46 -26.81
CA ALA A 102 8.27 -17.77 -28.08
C ALA A 102 9.26 -17.78 -29.25
N ALA A 103 10.15 -16.79 -29.33
CA ALA A 103 11.22 -16.76 -30.33
C ALA A 103 12.13 -18.00 -30.24
N SER A 104 12.52 -18.40 -29.03
CA SER A 104 13.33 -19.61 -28.83
C SER A 104 12.59 -20.89 -29.25
N SER A 105 11.28 -20.96 -29.02
CA SER A 105 10.43 -22.08 -29.45
C SER A 105 10.31 -22.16 -30.98
N CYS A 106 10.15 -21.02 -31.65
CA CYS A 106 10.09 -20.97 -33.12
C CYS A 106 11.41 -21.43 -33.75
N ILE A 107 12.54 -20.97 -33.21
CA ILE A 107 13.87 -21.41 -33.68
C ILE A 107 14.01 -22.92 -33.50
N ARG A 108 13.60 -23.45 -32.35
CA ARG A 108 13.63 -24.90 -32.10
C ARG A 108 12.80 -25.68 -33.13
N GLY A 109 11.58 -25.24 -33.42
CA GLY A 109 10.73 -25.88 -34.43
C GLY A 109 11.39 -25.91 -35.83
N ALA A 110 11.98 -24.78 -36.24
CA ALA A 110 12.68 -24.70 -37.52
C ALA A 110 13.92 -25.63 -37.58
N TYR A 111 14.65 -25.78 -36.48
CA TYR A 111 15.76 -26.73 -36.38
C TYR A 111 15.29 -28.19 -36.47
N ASP A 112 14.19 -28.51 -35.79
CA ASP A 112 13.61 -29.87 -35.80
C ASP A 112 13.12 -30.23 -37.23
N ASP A 113 12.50 -29.29 -37.95
CA ASP A 113 12.04 -29.50 -39.34
C ASP A 113 13.20 -29.69 -40.34
N MET A 114 14.27 -28.88 -40.23
CA MET A 114 15.47 -29.06 -41.06
C MET A 114 16.11 -30.43 -40.86
N PHE A 115 16.14 -30.93 -39.62
CA PHE A 115 16.69 -32.24 -39.32
C PHE A 115 15.87 -33.37 -39.97
N ILE A 116 14.54 -33.27 -39.97
CA ILE A 116 13.66 -34.23 -40.63
C ILE A 116 13.92 -34.27 -42.14
N HIS A 117 14.02 -33.12 -42.80
CA HIS A 117 14.29 -33.05 -44.25
C HIS A 117 15.66 -33.62 -44.62
N VAL A 118 16.72 -33.33 -43.85
CA VAL A 118 18.05 -33.90 -44.09
C VAL A 118 18.05 -35.42 -43.89
N SER A 119 17.34 -35.92 -42.88
CA SER A 119 17.24 -37.36 -42.65
C SER A 119 16.49 -38.09 -43.78
N ASN A 120 15.39 -37.50 -44.28
CA ASN A 120 14.64 -38.04 -45.42
C ASN A 120 15.41 -37.95 -46.74
N ALA A 121 16.15 -36.86 -46.98
CA ALA A 121 16.99 -36.71 -48.17
C ALA A 121 18.16 -37.70 -48.17
N SER A 122 18.76 -37.97 -47.01
CA SER A 122 19.78 -39.02 -46.85
C SER A 122 19.21 -40.41 -47.13
N LEU A 123 17.98 -40.69 -46.68
CA LEU A 123 17.30 -41.96 -46.96
C LEU A 123 16.99 -42.13 -48.46
N ALA A 124 16.57 -41.05 -49.13
CA ALA A 124 16.29 -41.06 -50.56
C ALA A 124 17.57 -41.13 -51.43
N GLY A 125 18.66 -40.49 -51.01
CA GLY A 125 19.97 -40.56 -51.66
C GLY A 125 20.75 -41.87 -51.43
N GLY A 126 20.28 -42.72 -50.49
CA GLY A 126 20.75 -44.08 -50.28
C GLY A 126 20.33 -45.09 -51.35
N MET A 127 19.60 -44.65 -52.39
CA MET A 127 19.42 -45.44 -53.61
C MET A 127 20.74 -45.58 -54.37
N SER A 128 21.46 -46.64 -54.03
CA SER A 128 22.43 -47.39 -54.85
C SER A 128 23.32 -46.57 -55.80
N LEU A 129 24.37 -45.95 -55.25
CA LEU A 129 25.60 -45.67 -56.01
C LEU A 129 26.44 -46.95 -56.26
N GLY A 130 25.89 -48.13 -55.89
CA GLY A 130 26.46 -49.46 -56.12
C GLY A 130 26.02 -50.12 -57.42
N GLU A 131 25.13 -49.49 -58.19
CA GLU A 131 24.61 -50.01 -59.47
C GLU A 131 24.99 -49.11 -60.66
N ILE A 132 26.19 -48.51 -60.61
CA ILE A 132 26.83 -47.84 -61.76
C ILE A 132 28.30 -48.24 -61.82
N ARG A 133 28.58 -49.54 -61.87
CA ARG A 133 29.91 -50.05 -62.24
C ARG A 133 29.74 -51.33 -63.05
N GLY A 134 29.28 -51.17 -64.28
CA GLY A 134 29.09 -52.26 -65.22
C GLY A 134 28.13 -51.91 -66.34
N ALA A 135 28.24 -50.71 -66.91
CA ALA A 135 27.61 -50.39 -68.19
C ALA A 135 28.74 -49.92 -69.10
N ASP A 136 28.94 -50.70 -70.14
CA ASP A 136 29.93 -50.48 -71.17
C ASP A 136 29.62 -49.19 -71.93
N GLU A 137 30.65 -48.63 -72.54
CA GLU A 137 30.78 -47.25 -73.03
C GLU A 137 29.97 -46.93 -74.32
N GLU A 138 28.81 -47.58 -74.56
CA GLU A 138 28.10 -47.49 -75.85
C GLU A 138 26.58 -47.26 -75.75
N GLU A 139 26.06 -46.62 -74.70
CA GLU A 139 24.66 -46.17 -74.69
C GLU A 139 24.39 -44.93 -73.80
N THR A 140 25.14 -43.85 -74.04
CA THR A 140 25.00 -42.58 -73.28
C THR A 140 24.28 -41.45 -74.04
N ASP A 141 23.61 -41.74 -75.16
CA ASP A 141 22.85 -40.73 -75.92
C ASP A 141 21.32 -40.84 -75.79
N SER A 142 20.77 -41.86 -75.11
CA SER A 142 19.30 -42.02 -74.95
C SER A 142 18.76 -41.59 -73.58
N LEU A 143 19.59 -41.58 -72.53
CA LEU A 143 19.13 -41.32 -71.15
C LEU A 143 19.05 -39.83 -70.75
N ILE A 144 19.63 -38.92 -71.53
CA ILE A 144 19.49 -37.47 -71.29
C ILE A 144 18.10 -36.96 -71.74
N SER A 145 17.39 -37.68 -72.62
CA SER A 145 16.07 -37.27 -73.11
C SER A 145 14.90 -37.48 -72.13
N ASN A 146 15.09 -38.25 -71.05
CA ASN A 146 14.04 -38.52 -70.05
C ASN A 146 14.14 -37.66 -68.77
N LEU A 147 15.19 -36.84 -68.63
CA LEU A 147 15.36 -35.94 -67.48
C LEU A 147 14.84 -34.51 -67.69
N GLU A 148 14.37 -34.17 -68.91
CA GLU A 148 13.72 -32.88 -69.20
C GLU A 148 12.18 -32.93 -69.16
N GLY A 149 11.56 -34.08 -68.86
CA GLY A 149 10.10 -34.29 -68.94
C GLY A 149 9.30 -34.20 -67.64
N GLY A 150 9.89 -33.73 -66.53
CA GLY A 150 9.27 -33.80 -65.20
C GLY A 150 9.29 -32.47 -64.45
N ARG A 151 8.83 -31.39 -65.07
CA ARG A 151 8.74 -30.05 -64.46
C ARG A 151 7.32 -29.49 -64.53
N ASP A 152 6.32 -30.26 -64.12
CA ASP A 152 4.95 -29.77 -63.92
C ASP A 152 4.30 -30.54 -62.77
N GLU A 153 4.68 -30.23 -61.53
CA GLU A 153 3.84 -30.48 -60.35
C GLU A 153 4.42 -29.73 -59.13
N ASN A 154 4.35 -28.40 -59.16
CA ASN A 154 4.49 -27.60 -57.95
C ASN A 154 3.48 -26.43 -57.98
N GLU A 155 2.21 -26.79 -58.12
CA GLU A 155 1.06 -25.87 -58.09
C GLU A 155 0.08 -26.27 -56.97
N LYS A 156 0.59 -26.50 -55.75
CA LYS A 156 -0.27 -26.67 -54.56
C LYS A 156 0.19 -26.01 -53.28
N GLU A 157 1.27 -25.22 -53.30
CA GLU A 157 1.72 -24.45 -52.13
C GLU A 157 1.53 -22.93 -52.23
N THR A 158 0.95 -22.44 -53.33
CA THR A 158 0.63 -21.01 -53.53
C THR A 158 -0.75 -20.62 -53.00
N GLN A 159 -1.50 -21.53 -52.37
CA GLN A 159 -2.83 -21.26 -51.80
C GLN A 159 -2.83 -21.07 -50.27
N LYS A 160 -1.70 -21.32 -49.58
CA LYS A 160 -1.58 -21.07 -48.13
C LYS A 160 -0.99 -19.69 -47.80
N THR A 161 -0.29 -19.06 -48.74
CA THR A 161 0.30 -17.72 -48.58
C THR A 161 -0.68 -16.58 -48.86
N SER A 162 -1.78 -16.80 -49.62
CA SER A 162 -2.80 -15.75 -49.84
C SER A 162 -3.71 -15.50 -48.62
N ARG A 163 -3.75 -16.41 -47.64
CA ARG A 163 -4.52 -16.22 -46.40
C ARG A 163 -3.81 -15.35 -45.36
N LEU A 164 -2.49 -15.16 -45.49
CA LEU A 164 -1.67 -14.35 -44.58
C LEU A 164 -1.55 -12.88 -45.02
N GLU A 165 -1.76 -12.56 -46.30
CA GLU A 165 -1.87 -11.17 -46.77
C GLU A 165 -3.24 -10.54 -46.51
N SER A 166 -4.31 -11.33 -46.43
CA SER A 166 -5.64 -10.83 -46.05
C SER A 166 -5.69 -10.33 -44.59
N LEU A 167 -4.98 -10.99 -43.67
CA LEU A 167 -4.88 -10.56 -42.25
C LEU A 167 -3.98 -9.33 -42.05
N ARG A 168 -3.02 -9.07 -42.96
CA ARG A 168 -2.16 -7.88 -42.90
C ARG A 168 -2.92 -6.59 -43.29
N SER A 169 -3.97 -6.72 -44.10
CA SER A 169 -4.82 -5.59 -44.53
C SER A 169 -5.86 -5.14 -43.48
N MET A 170 -6.15 -5.95 -42.46
CA MET A 170 -7.09 -5.59 -41.39
C MET A 170 -6.47 -4.72 -40.27
N PHE A 171 -5.14 -4.62 -40.20
CA PHE A 171 -4.43 -3.85 -39.15
C PHE A 171 -3.72 -2.59 -39.66
N SER A 172 -4.04 -2.11 -40.87
CA SER A 172 -3.48 -0.86 -41.42
C SER A 172 -4.61 0.09 -41.85
N SER A 173 -5.42 0.53 -40.90
CA SER A 173 -6.32 1.68 -41.08
C SER A 173 -6.71 2.27 -39.73
N LYS A 174 -5.87 3.18 -39.23
CA LYS A 174 -6.24 4.38 -38.47
C LYS A 174 -4.97 5.00 -37.93
N GLU A 175 -4.45 5.97 -38.67
CA GLU A 175 -3.82 7.16 -38.11
C GLU A 175 -3.57 8.11 -39.26
N ASP A 176 -4.52 9.02 -39.45
CA ASP A 176 -4.25 10.30 -40.10
C ASP A 176 -5.13 11.36 -39.46
N THR A 177 -4.51 12.53 -39.30
CA THR A 177 -5.09 13.86 -39.08
C THR A 177 -5.26 14.31 -37.62
N CYS A 178 -4.28 15.09 -37.15
CA CYS A 178 -4.53 16.51 -36.85
C CYS A 178 -3.22 17.31 -36.88
N HIS A 179 -3.10 18.14 -37.92
CA HIS A 179 -2.24 19.32 -37.95
C HIS A 179 -2.75 20.36 -36.93
N SER A 180 -1.84 20.98 -36.17
CA SER A 180 -1.98 22.39 -35.83
C SER A 180 -0.62 23.04 -35.63
N ASN A 181 -0.42 24.11 -36.40
CA ASN A 181 0.68 25.05 -36.43
C ASN A 181 0.86 25.81 -35.11
N THR A 182 2.11 26.21 -34.82
CA THR A 182 2.55 27.54 -34.33
C THR A 182 4.09 27.52 -34.31
N LYS A 183 4.82 28.09 -35.28
CA LYS A 183 5.27 29.50 -35.41
C LYS A 183 5.89 30.09 -34.14
N ASP A 184 7.22 30.05 -34.12
CA ASP A 184 8.21 31.13 -33.97
C ASP A 184 7.86 32.43 -33.22
N ASP A 185 8.86 32.83 -32.43
CA ASP A 185 9.44 34.17 -32.27
C ASP A 185 9.13 35.05 -31.04
N VAL A 186 10.23 35.32 -30.32
CA VAL A 186 10.73 36.62 -29.84
C VAL A 186 10.14 37.24 -28.57
N GLY A 187 11.03 37.64 -27.64
CA GLY A 187 10.85 38.88 -26.88
C GLY A 187 11.42 38.91 -25.46
N ASP A 188 12.71 39.24 -25.32
CA ASP A 188 13.28 39.91 -24.14
C ASP A 188 12.58 41.26 -23.88
N GLY A 189 12.45 41.69 -22.62
CA GLY A 189 11.98 43.06 -22.33
C GLY A 189 11.78 43.41 -20.86
N LEU A 190 12.69 44.23 -20.36
CA LEU A 190 12.80 44.88 -19.05
C LEU A 190 11.65 45.83 -18.63
N SER A 191 11.75 46.25 -17.36
CA SER A 191 11.26 47.48 -16.66
C SER A 191 9.93 47.35 -15.89
N LEU A 192 9.87 47.55 -14.56
CA LEU A 192 10.09 48.76 -13.72
C LEU A 192 9.12 49.92 -13.99
N GLY A 193 8.29 50.20 -12.98
CA GLY A 193 7.36 51.33 -12.83
C GLY A 193 6.33 50.94 -11.75
N GLU A 194 6.49 51.28 -10.48
CA GLU A 194 6.38 52.60 -9.83
C GLU A 194 4.94 53.14 -9.77
N GLU A 195 4.46 53.21 -8.52
CA GLU A 195 3.40 54.02 -7.91
C GLU A 195 2.18 54.48 -8.73
N ARG A 196 0.99 54.13 -8.22
CA ARG A 196 0.04 55.16 -7.73
C ARG A 196 -1.06 54.61 -6.83
N ASP A 197 -1.22 55.27 -5.69
CA ASP A 197 -2.42 55.27 -4.84
C ASP A 197 -3.67 55.72 -5.61
N GLN A 198 -4.81 55.08 -5.33
CA GLN A 198 -6.10 55.75 -5.32
C GLN A 198 -7.16 54.98 -4.54
N ASP A 199 -7.71 55.68 -3.54
CA ASP A 199 -8.97 55.43 -2.84
C ASP A 199 -10.13 55.09 -3.80
N GLY A 200 -10.98 54.16 -3.39
CA GLY A 200 -12.22 53.87 -4.11
C GLY A 200 -13.11 52.84 -3.42
N LYS A 201 -14.00 53.33 -2.56
CA LYS A 201 -15.16 52.63 -1.99
C LYS A 201 -16.06 51.99 -3.06
N GLU A 202 -16.78 50.97 -2.61
CA GLU A 202 -18.01 50.38 -3.18
C GLU A 202 -17.88 49.60 -4.50
N LYS A 203 -17.94 48.26 -4.39
CA LYS A 203 -19.04 47.50 -5.00
C LYS A 203 -19.16 46.07 -4.47
N GLU A 204 -20.31 45.85 -3.87
CA GLU A 204 -20.98 44.59 -3.58
C GLU A 204 -21.22 43.76 -4.85
N GLU A 205 -21.30 42.45 -4.67
CA GLU A 205 -22.24 41.57 -5.39
C GLU A 205 -21.95 41.26 -6.88
N GLN A 206 -21.04 40.31 -7.15
CA GLN A 206 -21.17 39.34 -8.26
C GLN A 206 -20.02 38.32 -8.27
N LYS A 207 -20.13 37.23 -7.50
CA LYS A 207 -19.38 35.98 -7.73
C LYS A 207 -20.02 34.79 -6.99
N SER A 208 -21.32 34.62 -7.22
CA SER A 208 -22.04 33.37 -6.97
C SER A 208 -22.81 33.08 -8.25
N ASN A 209 -22.35 32.09 -9.02
CA ASN A 209 -23.04 31.38 -10.13
C ASN A 209 -22.06 30.79 -11.16
N THR A 210 -20.94 30.21 -10.71
CA THR A 210 -20.08 29.38 -11.59
C THR A 210 -19.53 28.15 -10.85
N LEU A 211 -20.31 27.55 -9.95
CA LEU A 211 -19.91 26.33 -9.25
C LEU A 211 -21.10 25.39 -8.97
N THR A 212 -21.96 25.18 -9.97
CA THR A 212 -23.15 24.31 -9.83
C THR A 212 -23.30 23.24 -10.91
N ASN A 213 -22.28 23.00 -11.75
CA ASN A 213 -22.36 22.02 -12.85
C ASN A 213 -21.29 20.91 -12.85
N LEU A 214 -20.65 20.61 -11.71
CA LEU A 214 -19.65 19.52 -11.61
C LEU A 214 -19.88 18.53 -10.45
N LYS A 215 -21.12 18.44 -9.94
CA LYS A 215 -21.45 17.56 -8.78
C LYS A 215 -22.46 16.44 -9.09
N SER A 216 -22.55 15.98 -10.35
CA SER A 216 -23.48 14.91 -10.76
C SER A 216 -22.81 13.64 -11.30
N MET A 217 -21.52 13.40 -11.00
CA MET A 217 -20.81 12.24 -11.52
C MET A 217 -19.95 11.53 -10.47
N PHE A 218 -20.53 11.17 -9.33
CA PHE A 218 -19.98 10.10 -8.49
C PHE A 218 -21.13 9.22 -7.97
N ILE A 219 -21.02 7.95 -8.34
CA ILE A 219 -21.89 6.86 -7.93
C ILE A 219 -21.66 6.61 -6.44
N SER A 220 -22.73 6.58 -5.66
CA SER A 220 -22.75 6.19 -4.26
C SER A 220 -22.50 4.68 -4.14
N GLU A 221 -21.35 4.30 -3.59
CA GLU A 221 -21.12 2.98 -2.98
C GLU A 221 -21.33 3.14 -1.47
N GLU A 222 -22.60 3.08 -1.06
CA GLU A 222 -23.00 2.71 0.30
C GLU A 222 -23.65 1.31 0.22
N ASP A 223 -23.51 0.55 1.31
CA ASP A 223 -24.09 -0.78 1.58
C ASP A 223 -23.33 -2.02 1.09
N ILE A 224 -22.20 -2.37 1.74
CA ILE A 224 -21.84 -3.79 1.97
C ILE A 224 -21.32 -4.00 3.41
N SER A 225 -22.27 -4.42 4.25
CA SER A 225 -22.20 -5.38 5.37
C SER A 225 -21.16 -5.22 6.49
N HIS A 226 -21.69 -4.84 7.65
CA HIS A 226 -21.40 -5.45 8.95
C HIS A 226 -21.17 -6.97 8.84
N ILE A 227 -19.97 -7.43 9.20
CA ILE A 227 -19.73 -8.79 9.67
C ILE A 227 -19.04 -8.66 11.02
N ASP A 228 -19.83 -8.83 12.09
CA ASP A 228 -19.33 -9.12 13.43
C ASP A 228 -18.70 -10.52 13.41
N THR A 229 -17.38 -10.59 13.63
CA THR A 229 -16.73 -11.83 14.10
C THR A 229 -16.23 -11.60 15.51
N THR A 230 -17.13 -11.81 16.48
CA THR A 230 -16.76 -12.21 17.83
C THR A 230 -16.35 -13.67 17.78
N ASN A 231 -15.08 -13.97 18.04
CA ASN A 231 -14.63 -15.27 18.53
C ASN A 231 -13.34 -15.03 19.33
N ASP A 232 -13.54 -14.71 20.61
CA ASP A 232 -12.56 -14.98 21.65
C ASP A 232 -12.48 -16.50 21.80
N VAL A 233 -11.32 -17.08 21.49
CA VAL A 233 -10.95 -18.42 21.94
C VAL A 233 -9.58 -18.30 22.59
N ASP A 234 -9.60 -18.43 23.91
CA ASP A 234 -8.46 -18.77 24.74
C ASP A 234 -7.82 -20.06 24.21
N ASP A 235 -6.51 -20.06 23.97
CA ASP A 235 -5.77 -21.32 23.89
C ASP A 235 -4.41 -21.18 24.57
N SER A 236 -4.41 -21.64 25.82
CA SER A 236 -3.23 -21.98 26.60
C SER A 236 -3.18 -23.50 26.75
N LEU A 237 -2.02 -24.10 26.46
CA LEU A 237 -1.54 -25.39 26.99
C LEU A 237 -2.24 -26.70 26.51
N LEU A 238 -1.54 -27.52 25.70
CA LEU A 238 -0.83 -28.73 26.17
C LEU A 238 -0.14 -29.54 25.06
N LEU A 239 0.86 -30.28 25.51
CA LEU A 239 1.80 -31.20 24.86
C LEU A 239 1.16 -32.33 24.03
N GLY A 240 1.89 -32.81 23.01
CA GLY A 240 1.64 -34.11 22.40
C GLY A 240 2.50 -34.41 21.17
N GLU A 241 3.62 -35.10 21.37
CA GLU A 241 4.39 -35.78 20.34
C GLU A 241 3.56 -36.88 19.64
N ASN A 242 3.65 -37.02 18.31
CA ASN A 242 4.18 -38.21 17.62
C ASN A 242 3.68 -38.40 16.16
N THR A 243 4.66 -38.75 15.32
CA THR A 243 4.67 -39.75 14.23
C THR A 243 3.83 -39.60 12.94
N LYS A 244 4.60 -39.29 11.88
CA LYS A 244 4.84 -40.10 10.64
C LYS A 244 3.84 -39.96 9.47
N PRO A 245 4.34 -39.93 8.20
CA PRO A 245 3.56 -39.50 7.03
C PRO A 245 2.85 -40.66 6.34
N ARG A 246 1.72 -40.35 5.70
CA ARG A 246 0.99 -41.26 4.81
C ARG A 246 1.23 -40.85 3.37
N GLY A 247 1.83 -41.77 2.62
CA GLY A 247 2.01 -41.67 1.18
C GLY A 247 0.67 -41.69 0.44
N GLN A 248 0.64 -41.00 -0.69
CA GLN A 248 -0.41 -41.14 -1.69
C GLN A 248 0.18 -41.78 -2.94
N GLU A 249 -0.39 -42.94 -3.19
CA GLU A 249 -0.21 -43.90 -4.27
C GLU A 249 -0.84 -43.32 -5.55
N TYR A 250 -0.05 -43.12 -6.60
CA TYR A 250 -0.57 -42.80 -7.93
C TYR A 250 -0.74 -44.09 -8.73
N ILE A 251 -1.98 -44.30 -9.15
CA ILE A 251 -2.49 -45.45 -9.88
C ILE A 251 -1.99 -45.42 -11.33
N LEU A 252 -1.38 -46.54 -11.74
CA LEU A 252 -1.08 -46.93 -13.12
C LEU A 252 -2.37 -47.10 -13.93
N LEU A 253 -2.41 -46.51 -15.13
CA LEU A 253 -3.27 -46.97 -16.22
C LEU A 253 -2.36 -47.30 -17.41
N GLU A 254 -2.11 -48.60 -17.59
CA GLU A 254 -1.62 -49.22 -18.82
C GLU A 254 -2.77 -49.30 -19.83
N GLU A 255 -2.59 -48.72 -21.01
CA GLU A 255 -3.44 -49.00 -22.16
C GLU A 255 -2.62 -49.82 -23.17
N SER A 256 -3.07 -51.06 -23.36
CA SER A 256 -2.41 -52.07 -24.18
C SER A 256 -3.14 -52.20 -25.52
N GLU A 257 -2.68 -51.47 -26.54
CA GLU A 257 -3.13 -51.70 -27.91
C GLU A 257 -2.33 -52.85 -28.55
N LYS A 258 -2.97 -54.01 -28.63
CA LYS A 258 -2.59 -55.13 -29.49
C LYS A 258 -2.72 -54.71 -30.96
N LYS A 259 -1.61 -54.69 -31.70
CA LYS A 259 -1.64 -54.70 -33.17
C LYS A 259 -1.01 -55.97 -33.73
N GLN A 260 -1.73 -56.49 -34.70
CA GLN A 260 -1.74 -57.85 -35.22
C GLN A 260 -0.57 -58.07 -36.19
N GLU A 261 0.17 -59.17 -35.99
CA GLU A 261 1.19 -59.67 -36.91
C GLU A 261 0.56 -60.07 -38.26
N VAL A 262 1.03 -59.48 -39.35
CA VAL A 262 0.91 -60.03 -40.70
C VAL A 262 2.30 -60.51 -41.11
N LYS A 263 2.46 -61.83 -41.16
CA LYS A 263 3.63 -62.53 -41.69
C LYS A 263 3.61 -62.49 -43.22
N SER A 264 4.60 -61.83 -43.81
CA SER A 264 5.03 -62.07 -45.18
C SER A 264 6.56 -61.95 -45.27
N THR A 265 7.24 -63.10 -45.20
CA THR A 265 8.56 -63.33 -45.82
C THR A 265 8.39 -63.29 -47.35
N PRO A 266 9.28 -62.64 -48.12
CA PRO A 266 10.52 -63.31 -48.51
C PRO A 266 11.74 -62.38 -48.76
N GLY A 267 12.93 -62.98 -48.85
CA GLY A 267 14.10 -62.37 -49.50
C GLY A 267 15.19 -61.90 -48.55
N LYS A 268 15.99 -62.85 -48.04
CA LYS A 268 17.19 -62.56 -47.25
C LYS A 268 18.32 -62.17 -48.21
N VAL A 269 18.47 -60.86 -48.46
CA VAL A 269 19.73 -60.28 -48.93
C VAL A 269 20.44 -59.81 -47.67
N ASP A 270 21.51 -60.51 -47.27
CA ASP A 270 22.35 -60.14 -46.14
C ASP A 270 23.17 -58.89 -46.51
N PHE A 271 22.51 -57.72 -46.48
CA PHE A 271 23.19 -56.43 -46.51
C PHE A 271 23.60 -56.10 -45.07
N ASP A 272 24.90 -56.00 -44.83
CA ASP A 272 25.49 -55.76 -43.52
C ASP A 272 25.12 -54.36 -42.98
N SER A 273 23.92 -54.27 -42.41
CA SER A 273 23.27 -53.10 -41.79
C SER A 273 23.94 -52.64 -40.49
N SER A 274 25.07 -53.26 -40.11
CA SER A 274 25.84 -52.88 -38.94
C SER A 274 26.71 -51.63 -39.16
N SER A 275 27.10 -51.31 -40.41
CA SER A 275 27.99 -50.18 -40.72
C SER A 275 27.29 -48.82 -40.95
N VAL A 276 25.98 -48.79 -41.22
CA VAL A 276 25.25 -47.51 -41.44
C VAL A 276 24.59 -46.99 -40.16
N ARG A 277 24.53 -47.78 -39.08
CA ARG A 277 23.96 -47.36 -37.79
C ARG A 277 24.90 -46.52 -36.92
N HIS A 278 26.15 -46.34 -37.33
CA HIS A 278 27.16 -45.63 -36.52
C HIS A 278 27.48 -44.21 -36.99
N ILE A 279 26.99 -43.80 -38.17
CA ILE A 279 27.21 -42.44 -38.66
C ILE A 279 25.95 -41.64 -38.32
N SER A 280 26.16 -40.54 -37.60
CA SER A 280 25.18 -39.50 -37.31
C SER A 280 24.12 -39.77 -36.23
N ARG A 281 24.50 -40.38 -35.10
CA ARG A 281 23.91 -39.95 -33.81
C ARG A 281 24.49 -38.57 -33.50
N ILE A 282 23.99 -37.56 -34.21
CA ILE A 282 24.46 -36.18 -34.14
C ILE A 282 24.22 -35.70 -32.70
N GLU A 283 25.31 -35.52 -31.94
CA GLU A 283 25.33 -35.00 -30.56
C GLU A 283 24.67 -33.61 -30.40
N GLY A 284 24.18 -33.02 -31.50
CA GLY A 284 23.47 -31.74 -31.52
C GLY A 284 22.09 -31.73 -30.86
N SER A 285 21.37 -32.86 -30.80
CA SER A 285 20.00 -32.88 -30.26
C SER A 285 19.94 -32.65 -28.74
N ASP A 286 20.94 -33.15 -28.01
CA ASP A 286 20.96 -33.05 -26.55
C ASP A 286 21.33 -31.63 -26.10
N ASN A 287 22.21 -30.96 -26.83
CA ASN A 287 22.58 -29.58 -26.56
C ASN A 287 21.41 -28.61 -26.81
N ALA A 288 20.64 -28.81 -27.88
CA ALA A 288 19.44 -28.01 -28.14
C ALA A 288 18.36 -28.22 -27.06
N ARG A 289 18.17 -29.46 -26.59
CA ARG A 289 17.23 -29.77 -25.51
C ARG A 289 17.65 -29.16 -24.18
N ARG A 290 18.95 -29.19 -23.86
CA ARG A 290 19.52 -28.54 -22.66
C ARG A 290 19.35 -27.03 -22.72
N LEU A 291 19.63 -26.40 -23.86
CA LEU A 291 19.46 -24.97 -24.05
C LEU A 291 18.00 -24.55 -23.90
N PHE A 292 17.06 -25.29 -24.50
CA PHE A 292 15.63 -25.03 -24.35
C PHE A 292 15.16 -25.17 -22.89
N ASN A 293 15.59 -26.23 -22.20
CA ASN A 293 15.26 -26.42 -20.79
C ASN A 293 15.85 -25.31 -19.91
N LEU A 294 17.05 -24.82 -20.24
CA LEU A 294 17.65 -23.67 -19.58
C LEU A 294 16.85 -22.39 -19.83
N CYS A 295 16.46 -22.10 -21.08
CA CYS A 295 15.60 -20.95 -21.42
C CYS A 295 14.25 -21.02 -20.68
N LYS A 296 13.63 -22.20 -20.61
CA LYS A 296 12.39 -22.41 -19.85
C LYS A 296 12.60 -22.17 -18.35
N ALA A 297 13.69 -22.67 -17.78
CA ALA A 297 14.03 -22.46 -16.38
C ALA A 297 14.30 -20.97 -16.09
N CYS A 298 15.04 -20.28 -16.95
CA CYS A 298 15.28 -18.84 -16.86
C CYS A 298 13.98 -18.05 -16.94
N TYR A 299 13.07 -18.38 -17.86
CA TYR A 299 11.75 -17.74 -17.97
C TYR A 299 10.95 -17.90 -16.67
N ILE A 300 10.81 -19.13 -16.16
CA ILE A 300 10.08 -19.39 -14.90
C ILE A 300 10.72 -18.62 -13.74
N ALA A 301 12.06 -18.65 -13.64
CA ALA A 301 12.79 -17.92 -12.62
C ALA A 301 12.53 -16.40 -12.71
N THR A 302 12.55 -15.82 -13.92
CA THR A 302 12.24 -14.39 -14.10
C THR A 302 10.82 -14.05 -13.67
N VAL A 303 9.82 -14.85 -14.05
CA VAL A 303 8.43 -14.62 -13.62
C VAL A 303 8.29 -14.68 -12.10
N VAL A 304 8.88 -15.70 -11.46
CA VAL A 304 8.85 -15.85 -9.99
C VAL A 304 9.55 -14.69 -9.29
N ILE A 305 10.72 -14.27 -9.78
CA ILE A 305 11.48 -13.15 -9.22
C ILE A 305 10.69 -11.84 -9.39
N THR A 306 10.10 -11.58 -10.56
CA THR A 306 9.26 -10.40 -10.79
C THR A 306 8.07 -10.38 -9.85
N LEU A 307 7.35 -11.49 -9.69
CA LEU A 307 6.23 -11.58 -8.75
C LEU A 307 6.67 -11.35 -7.29
N ALA A 308 7.83 -11.89 -6.90
CA ALA A 308 8.40 -11.68 -5.57
C ALA A 308 8.79 -10.21 -5.33
N ILE A 309 9.42 -9.56 -6.31
CA ILE A 309 9.78 -8.13 -6.25
C ILE A 309 8.52 -7.27 -6.16
N VAL A 310 7.55 -7.48 -7.05
CA VAL A 310 6.27 -6.76 -7.05
C VAL A 310 5.58 -6.91 -5.70
N SER A 311 5.44 -8.13 -5.20
CA SER A 311 4.79 -8.40 -3.91
C SER A 311 5.55 -7.77 -2.75
N SER A 312 6.88 -7.84 -2.76
CA SER A 312 7.72 -7.22 -1.73
C SER A 312 7.60 -5.70 -1.77
N SER A 313 7.65 -5.08 -2.95
CA SER A 313 7.49 -3.63 -3.12
C SER A 313 6.13 -3.15 -2.61
N VAL A 314 5.07 -3.92 -2.85
CA VAL A 314 3.70 -3.66 -2.37
C VAL A 314 3.64 -3.76 -0.85
N ILE A 315 4.17 -4.84 -0.26
CA ILE A 315 4.17 -5.06 1.21
C ILE A 315 5.00 -4.01 1.94
N PHE A 316 6.20 -3.71 1.43
CA PHE A 316 7.17 -2.82 2.07
C PHE A 316 7.06 -1.36 1.60
N TYR A 317 6.01 -1.00 0.87
CA TYR A 317 5.81 0.37 0.43
C TYR A 317 5.64 1.30 1.65
N PRO A 318 6.43 2.39 1.75
CA PRO A 318 6.35 3.30 2.87
C PRO A 318 5.00 4.02 2.88
N LYS A 319 4.31 3.93 4.02
CA LYS A 319 3.03 4.57 4.31
C LYS A 319 3.24 5.69 5.33
N LEU A 320 2.47 6.75 5.20
CA LEU A 320 2.42 7.83 6.18
C LEU A 320 1.80 7.31 7.49
N PRO A 321 2.35 7.65 8.66
CA PRO A 321 1.72 7.35 9.94
C PRO A 321 0.34 8.03 10.07
N GLU A 322 -0.60 7.33 10.70
CA GLU A 322 -1.88 7.89 11.14
C GLU A 322 -1.70 8.47 12.55
N TYR A 323 -2.41 9.54 12.90
CA TYR A 323 -2.26 10.18 14.21
C TYR A 323 -3.60 10.71 14.72
N ASN A 324 -3.81 10.61 16.04
CA ASN A 324 -4.95 11.20 16.72
C ASN A 324 -4.47 11.96 17.95
N VAL A 325 -5.07 13.14 18.20
CA VAL A 325 -4.86 13.89 19.43
C VAL A 325 -5.75 13.31 20.52
N CYS A 326 -5.16 12.87 21.63
CA CYS A 326 -5.85 12.10 22.66
C CYS A 326 -6.16 12.86 23.94
N ASN A 327 -5.93 14.17 23.97
CA ASN A 327 -6.27 15.04 25.09
C ASN A 327 -7.76 15.02 25.44
N GLN A 328 -8.04 15.33 26.69
CA GLN A 328 -9.40 15.49 27.20
C GLN A 328 -9.79 16.98 27.28
N GLU A 329 -11.10 17.26 27.23
CA GLU A 329 -11.70 18.60 27.33
C GLU A 329 -11.18 19.40 28.54
N PHE A 330 -10.94 18.71 29.66
CA PHE A 330 -10.50 19.34 30.90
C PHE A 330 -9.12 20.01 30.79
N GLN A 331 -8.23 19.52 29.93
CA GLN A 331 -6.90 20.11 29.75
C GLN A 331 -6.98 21.44 28.99
N TRP A 332 -7.94 21.60 28.10
CA TRP A 332 -8.15 22.88 27.40
C TRP A 332 -8.69 23.96 28.31
N LYS A 333 -9.50 23.58 29.31
CA LYS A 333 -10.01 24.51 30.31
C LYS A 333 -8.89 25.20 31.08
N SER A 334 -7.90 24.44 31.56
CA SER A 334 -6.80 25.01 32.33
C SER A 334 -5.97 26.02 31.53
N ILE A 335 -5.86 25.83 30.21
CA ILE A 335 -5.17 26.77 29.30
C ILE A 335 -5.94 28.07 29.21
N ILE A 336 -7.24 27.95 28.98
CA ILE A 336 -8.12 29.10 28.77
C ILE A 336 -8.25 29.88 30.08
N ASP A 337 -8.28 29.18 31.21
CA ASP A 337 -8.27 29.79 32.54
C ASP A 337 -6.91 30.44 32.85
N SER A 338 -5.77 29.86 32.45
CA SER A 338 -4.44 30.47 32.67
C SER A 338 -4.20 31.71 31.81
N MET A 339 -4.74 31.75 30.58
CA MET A 339 -4.67 32.94 29.74
C MET A 339 -5.47 34.13 30.32
N LYS A 340 -6.41 33.88 31.24
CA LYS A 340 -7.08 34.96 31.99
C LYS A 340 -6.21 35.53 33.10
N SER A 341 -5.24 34.79 33.63
CA SER A 341 -4.44 35.18 34.79
C SER A 341 -3.19 36.00 34.44
N THR A 342 -3.28 36.91 33.47
CA THR A 342 -2.20 37.85 33.03
C THR A 342 -0.95 37.23 32.40
N GLU A 343 -0.76 35.91 32.42
CA GLU A 343 0.30 35.24 31.68
C GLU A 343 -0.21 34.83 30.29
N LEU A 344 0.26 35.51 29.25
CA LEU A 344 -0.10 35.22 27.85
C LEU A 344 0.60 33.97 27.28
N GLU A 345 1.42 33.29 28.09
CA GLU A 345 2.11 32.07 27.69
C GLU A 345 1.58 30.89 28.51
N ALA A 346 1.07 29.87 27.82
CA ALA A 346 0.65 28.62 28.42
C ALA A 346 1.41 27.45 27.77
N SER A 347 2.13 26.66 28.57
CA SER A 347 2.72 25.41 28.12
C SER A 347 1.85 24.24 28.57
N ILE A 348 1.51 23.35 27.64
CA ILE A 348 0.69 22.18 27.90
C ILE A 348 1.32 20.92 27.38
N GLU A 349 0.92 19.81 27.99
CA GLU A 349 1.22 18.49 27.49
C GLU A 349 0.03 17.94 26.70
N VAL A 350 0.27 17.64 25.43
CA VAL A 350 -0.67 17.01 24.51
C VAL A 350 -0.23 15.59 24.23
N LEU A 351 -1.08 14.60 24.52
CA LEU A 351 -0.84 13.21 24.19
C LEU A 351 -1.24 12.95 22.74
N LEU A 352 -0.24 12.67 21.90
CA LEU A 352 -0.42 12.29 20.49
C LEU A 352 -0.27 10.78 20.34
N SER A 353 -1.31 10.07 19.92
CA SER A 353 -1.21 8.65 19.55
C SER A 353 -0.89 8.52 18.06
N ILE A 354 0.24 7.91 17.72
CA ILE A 354 0.71 7.75 16.35
C ILE A 354 0.72 6.26 16.01
N TYR A 355 -0.03 5.88 14.98
CA TYR A 355 -0.01 4.55 14.40
C TYR A 355 0.96 4.51 13.22
N ASN A 356 1.95 3.62 13.32
CA ASN A 356 2.83 3.33 12.21
C ASN A 356 2.33 2.11 11.43
N PRO A 357 1.72 2.28 10.24
CA PRO A 357 1.28 1.16 9.41
C PRO A 357 2.44 0.43 8.71
N ASN A 358 3.67 0.92 8.79
CA ASN A 358 4.82 0.30 8.15
C ASN A 358 5.25 -0.99 8.88
N HIS A 359 5.91 -1.87 8.14
CA HIS A 359 6.57 -3.06 8.67
C HIS A 359 7.95 -2.78 9.30
N PHE A 360 8.42 -1.53 9.20
CA PHE A 360 9.68 -1.08 9.78
C PHE A 360 9.43 -0.03 10.85
N ASP A 361 10.33 0.00 11.82
CA ASP A 361 10.41 1.09 12.79
C ASP A 361 10.71 2.39 12.03
N VAL A 362 10.05 3.47 12.44
CA VAL A 362 10.30 4.81 11.90
C VAL A 362 10.73 5.72 13.03
N ASP A 363 11.74 6.56 12.77
CA ASP A 363 12.17 7.60 13.69
C ASP A 363 11.59 8.92 13.21
N LEU A 364 10.97 9.67 14.11
CA LEU A 364 10.58 11.05 13.87
C LEU A 364 11.77 11.95 14.20
N ASP A 365 12.34 12.55 13.15
CA ASP A 365 13.38 13.56 13.27
C ASP A 365 12.74 14.94 13.04
N LYS A 366 13.02 15.91 13.93
CA LYS A 366 12.64 17.32 13.75
C LYS A 366 11.16 17.56 13.43
N GLY A 367 10.27 16.81 14.05
CA GLY A 367 8.85 17.09 13.94
C GLY A 367 8.51 18.39 14.66
N SER A 368 7.82 19.30 13.98
CA SER A 368 7.32 20.52 14.60
C SER A 368 6.02 20.95 13.95
N GLY A 369 5.25 21.75 14.67
CA GLY A 369 4.03 22.30 14.13
C GLY A 369 3.63 23.60 14.79
N THR A 370 2.62 24.22 14.20
CA THR A 370 2.00 25.43 14.70
C THR A 370 0.49 25.24 14.81
N PHE A 371 -0.12 25.91 15.79
CA PHE A 371 -1.56 26.04 15.88
C PHE A 371 -1.95 27.42 15.36
N LYS A 372 -2.99 27.44 14.53
CA LYS A 372 -3.59 28.64 13.99
C LYS A 372 -5.03 28.78 14.47
N HIS A 373 -5.43 30.02 14.70
CA HIS A 373 -6.81 30.42 14.98
C HIS A 373 -7.10 31.61 14.06
N ASN A 374 -8.13 31.51 13.21
CA ASN A 374 -8.44 32.53 12.20
C ASN A 374 -7.20 32.95 11.39
N ASP A 375 -6.46 31.97 10.85
CA ASP A 375 -5.20 32.13 10.10
C ASP A 375 -3.99 32.72 10.86
N LYS A 376 -4.15 33.08 12.14
CA LYS A 376 -3.05 33.60 12.98
C LYS A 376 -2.44 32.50 13.82
N ILE A 377 -1.11 32.50 13.92
CA ILE A 377 -0.39 31.53 14.75
C ILE A 377 -0.60 31.88 16.23
N VAL A 378 -1.19 30.94 16.96
CA VAL A 378 -1.45 31.06 18.41
C VAL A 378 -0.58 30.14 19.25
N GLY A 379 0.15 29.23 18.63
CA GLY A 379 1.04 28.33 19.36
C GLY A 379 1.96 27.52 18.48
N ASN A 380 2.93 26.87 19.10
CA ASN A 380 3.87 25.97 18.45
C ASN A 380 4.12 24.72 19.31
N TRP A 381 4.64 23.68 18.68
CA TRP A 381 5.02 22.44 19.36
C TRP A 381 6.16 21.75 18.61
N LYS A 382 6.90 20.90 19.33
CA LYS A 382 8.04 20.15 18.78
C LYS A 382 8.03 18.71 19.29
N ILE A 383 8.26 17.77 18.39
CA ILE A 383 8.54 16.37 18.67
C ILE A 383 10.03 16.23 19.01
N PRO A 384 10.39 15.55 20.11
CA PRO A 384 11.79 15.23 20.41
C PRO A 384 12.45 14.45 19.26
N ASP A 385 13.68 14.84 18.91
CA ASP A 385 14.46 14.16 17.87
C ASP A 385 14.74 12.70 18.22
N GLY A 386 14.65 11.82 17.22
CA GLY A 386 14.94 10.39 17.40
C GLY A 386 13.82 9.63 18.12
N THR A 387 12.60 10.18 18.15
CA THR A 387 11.45 9.47 18.70
C THR A 387 11.13 8.26 17.82
N ALA A 388 11.42 7.05 18.32
CA ALA A 388 11.19 5.80 17.61
C ALA A 388 9.73 5.34 17.71
N ILE A 389 9.08 5.14 16.57
CA ILE A 389 7.73 4.59 16.44
C ILE A 389 7.82 3.18 15.87
N LYS A 390 7.38 2.20 16.67
CA LYS A 390 7.53 0.79 16.37
C LYS A 390 6.67 0.35 15.20
N ALA A 391 7.19 -0.57 14.40
CA ALA A 391 6.52 -1.14 13.25
C ALA A 391 5.13 -1.70 13.61
N SER A 392 4.13 -1.42 12.78
CA SER A 392 2.77 -1.95 12.89
C SER A 392 2.18 -1.78 14.30
N SER A 393 2.42 -0.64 14.93
CA SER A 393 2.02 -0.39 16.31
C SER A 393 1.60 1.05 16.53
N ILE A 394 0.87 1.28 17.62
CA ILE A 394 0.49 2.60 18.11
C ILE A 394 1.43 2.99 19.23
N THR A 395 2.09 4.13 19.09
CA THR A 395 2.95 4.75 20.10
C THR A 395 2.31 6.04 20.60
N ASP A 396 2.29 6.23 21.91
CA ASP A 396 1.78 7.46 22.54
C ASP A 396 2.94 8.39 22.87
N LEU A 397 2.88 9.61 22.36
CA LEU A 397 3.90 10.62 22.48
C LEU A 397 3.36 11.84 23.23
N PRO A 398 3.84 12.12 24.45
CA PRO A 398 3.56 13.38 25.10
C PRO A 398 4.33 14.51 24.40
N LEU A 399 3.60 15.50 23.91
CA LEU A 399 4.13 16.68 23.26
C LEU A 399 3.93 17.89 24.14
N ARG A 400 4.98 18.68 24.30
CA ARG A 400 4.84 20.00 24.91
C ARG A 400 4.47 21.01 23.83
N CYS A 401 3.29 21.58 23.96
CA CYS A 401 2.81 22.67 23.12
C CYS A 401 2.89 23.97 23.91
N THR A 402 3.36 25.03 23.27
CA THR A 402 3.39 26.36 23.86
C THR A 402 2.40 27.23 23.08
N VAL A 403 1.39 27.73 23.77
CA VAL A 403 0.36 28.63 23.24
C VAL A 403 0.72 30.03 23.69
N ILE A 404 0.96 30.92 22.73
CA ILE A 404 1.33 32.33 22.95
C ILE A 404 0.46 33.18 22.01
N PRO A 405 -0.82 33.38 22.34
CA PRO A 405 -1.70 34.22 21.54
C PRO A 405 -1.44 35.70 21.84
N ASP A 406 -1.74 36.56 20.88
CA ASP A 406 -1.86 38.00 21.13
C ASP A 406 -3.01 38.27 22.12
N GLU A 407 -2.99 39.40 22.83
CA GLU A 407 -4.02 39.75 23.85
C GLU A 407 -5.46 39.58 23.34
N TRP A 408 -5.74 40.08 22.14
CA TRP A 408 -7.07 39.97 21.52
C TRP A 408 -7.40 38.55 21.10
N GLU A 409 -6.39 37.80 20.65
CA GLU A 409 -6.54 36.42 20.23
C GLU A 409 -6.78 35.51 21.43
N ALA A 410 -6.14 35.78 22.57
CA ALA A 410 -6.37 35.08 23.84
C ALA A 410 -7.83 35.24 24.30
N VAL A 411 -8.37 36.46 24.19
CA VAL A 411 -9.78 36.72 24.51
C VAL A 411 -10.73 36.01 23.55
N ALA A 412 -10.39 35.98 22.25
CA ALA A 412 -11.18 35.26 21.23
C ALA A 412 -11.19 33.75 21.49
N LEU A 413 -10.01 33.14 21.67
CA LEU A 413 -9.85 31.73 22.03
C LEU A 413 -10.66 31.38 23.27
N ALA A 414 -10.57 32.20 24.32
CA ALA A 414 -11.31 31.98 25.56
C ALA A 414 -12.83 32.04 25.33
N LYS A 415 -13.30 33.05 24.61
CA LYS A 415 -14.73 33.21 24.29
C LYS A 415 -15.25 32.00 23.51
N GLU A 416 -14.57 31.61 22.43
CA GLU A 416 -14.99 30.50 21.58
C GLU A 416 -14.93 29.15 22.31
N TYR A 417 -13.96 28.98 23.21
CA TYR A 417 -13.90 27.80 24.07
C TYR A 417 -15.14 27.68 24.96
N TYR A 418 -15.54 28.74 25.68
CA TYR A 418 -16.75 28.68 26.51
C TYR A 418 -18.04 28.63 25.70
N GLN A 419 -18.02 29.07 24.44
CA GLN A 419 -19.14 28.91 23.51
C GLN A 419 -19.22 27.51 22.89
N GLY A 420 -18.19 26.68 23.06
CA GLY A 420 -18.11 25.35 22.45
C GLY A 420 -17.82 25.38 20.95
N THR A 421 -17.31 26.50 20.43
CA THR A 421 -17.07 26.71 19.00
C THR A 421 -15.60 26.83 18.63
N LEU A 422 -14.69 26.65 19.58
CA LEU A 422 -13.26 26.81 19.33
C LEU A 422 -12.74 25.77 18.32
N VAL A 423 -12.14 26.29 17.25
CA VAL A 423 -11.51 25.52 16.18
C VAL A 423 -10.07 25.98 16.01
N LEU A 424 -9.12 25.06 16.04
CA LEU A 424 -7.70 25.34 15.83
C LEU A 424 -7.19 24.57 14.62
N ASP A 425 -6.54 25.23 13.68
CA ASP A 425 -5.89 24.56 12.56
C ASP A 425 -4.44 24.26 12.90
N ALA A 426 -4.06 22.99 12.88
CA ALA A 426 -2.69 22.57 13.12
C ALA A 426 -1.96 22.38 11.79
N GLN A 427 -0.79 22.98 11.70
CA GLN A 427 0.15 22.73 10.61
C GLN A 427 1.31 21.91 11.13
N VAL A 428 1.64 20.83 10.43
CA VAL A 428 2.65 19.85 10.84
C VAL A 428 3.71 19.71 9.76
N GLU A 429 4.97 19.91 10.12
CA GLU A 429 6.13 19.49 9.33
C GLU A 429 6.91 18.43 10.12
N ALA A 430 7.04 17.24 9.55
CA ALA A 430 7.82 16.16 10.14
C ALA A 430 8.78 15.54 9.12
N LYS A 431 10.01 15.24 9.55
CA LYS A 431 10.94 14.43 8.78
C LYS A 431 10.93 13.01 9.34
N ILE A 432 10.43 12.07 8.55
CA ILE A 432 10.35 10.67 8.94
C ILE A 432 11.59 9.96 8.40
N ARG A 433 12.31 9.24 9.26
CA ARG A 433 13.49 8.45 8.91
C ARG A 433 13.21 6.96 9.13
N MET A 434 13.63 6.13 8.20
CA MET A 434 13.51 4.67 8.27
C MET A 434 14.90 4.04 8.38
N PRO A 435 15.40 3.74 9.61
CA PRO A 435 16.75 3.21 9.79
C PRO A 435 17.01 1.91 9.04
N SER A 436 16.01 1.01 9.05
CA SER A 436 16.09 -0.30 8.39
C SER A 436 16.15 -0.23 6.86
N LEU A 437 15.76 0.90 6.26
CA LEU A 437 15.75 1.10 4.81
C LEU A 437 16.85 2.09 4.41
N PHE A 438 18.09 1.80 4.80
CA PHE A 438 19.27 2.62 4.48
C PHE A 438 19.14 4.09 4.89
N ASN A 439 18.46 4.36 6.02
CA ASN A 439 18.12 5.73 6.45
C ASN A 439 17.36 6.53 5.39
N TYR A 440 16.47 5.88 4.65
CA TYR A 440 15.52 6.58 3.78
C TYR A 440 14.76 7.63 4.59
N THR A 441 14.68 8.85 4.07
CA THR A 441 13.98 9.95 4.72
C THR A 441 13.00 10.59 3.76
N PHE A 442 11.82 10.93 4.27
CA PHE A 442 10.83 11.71 3.54
C PHE A 442 10.22 12.75 4.46
N LYS A 443 9.76 13.85 3.86
CA LYS A 443 9.07 14.91 4.57
C LYS A 443 7.56 14.68 4.49
N ALA A 444 6.88 14.82 5.61
CA ALA A 444 5.44 14.85 5.70
C ALA A 444 5.03 16.26 6.11
N ASN A 445 4.23 16.90 5.26
CA ASN A 445 3.61 18.19 5.53
C ASN A 445 2.10 17.98 5.58
N MET A 446 1.45 18.53 6.61
CA MET A 446 -0.01 18.47 6.77
C MET A 446 -0.47 19.87 7.14
N ASP A 447 -1.13 20.54 6.20
CA ASP A 447 -1.46 21.96 6.32
C ASP A 447 -2.93 22.25 6.70
N ASP A 448 -3.77 21.21 6.81
CA ASP A 448 -5.22 21.31 6.97
C ASP A 448 -5.77 20.42 8.11
N TYR A 449 -5.04 20.27 9.22
CA TYR A 449 -5.53 19.47 10.34
C TYR A 449 -6.34 20.31 11.33
N THR A 450 -7.65 20.30 11.19
CA THR A 450 -8.55 21.05 12.08
C THR A 450 -8.84 20.29 13.38
N VAL A 451 -8.48 20.89 14.51
CA VAL A 451 -8.75 20.42 15.87
C VAL A 451 -9.95 21.18 16.43
N ARG A 452 -11.05 20.47 16.67
CA ARG A 452 -12.23 21.03 17.36
C ARG A 452 -12.14 20.71 18.84
N VAL A 453 -11.84 21.73 19.63
CA VAL A 453 -11.48 21.57 21.05
C VAL A 453 -12.67 21.09 21.90
N ASN A 454 -13.87 21.54 21.56
CA ASN A 454 -15.08 21.35 22.37
C ASN A 454 -16.06 20.34 21.79
N ASP A 455 -15.72 19.66 20.70
CA ASP A 455 -16.65 18.74 20.06
C ASP A 455 -16.45 17.30 20.57
N PRO A 456 -17.39 16.75 21.35
CA PRO A 456 -17.28 15.41 21.92
C PRO A 456 -17.42 14.30 20.86
N ASN A 457 -17.79 14.64 19.62
CA ASN A 457 -18.01 13.72 18.51
C ASN A 457 -16.94 13.85 17.42
N MET A 458 -16.17 14.95 17.34
CA MET A 458 -15.32 15.24 16.18
C MET A 458 -13.83 14.89 16.30
N MET A 459 -13.43 14.04 17.23
CA MET A 459 -12.17 13.33 17.05
C MET A 459 -12.46 11.86 16.98
N ASP A 460 -12.22 11.30 15.80
CA ASP A 460 -11.92 9.89 15.72
C ASP A 460 -10.80 9.63 16.75
N ARG A 461 -11.11 8.86 17.80
CA ARG A 461 -10.20 8.50 18.89
C ARG A 461 -9.81 7.04 18.78
N HIS A 462 -9.94 6.42 17.60
CA HIS A 462 -9.63 5.00 17.42
C HIS A 462 -8.18 4.63 17.77
N LEU A 463 -7.25 5.59 17.70
CA LEU A 463 -5.86 5.37 18.13
C LEU A 463 -5.61 5.65 19.60
N CYS A 464 -6.52 6.34 20.31
CA CYS A 464 -6.32 6.71 21.71
C CYS A 464 -6.48 5.51 22.63
N ALA A 465 -5.70 5.46 23.72
CA ALA A 465 -5.84 4.42 24.72
C ALA A 465 -6.90 4.75 25.78
N CYS A 466 -7.15 6.04 26.04
CA CYS A 466 -8.15 6.47 27.01
C CYS A 466 -9.54 5.92 26.63
N PRO A 467 -10.33 5.43 27.60
CA PRO A 467 -11.77 5.28 27.39
C PRO A 467 -12.40 6.64 27.03
N GLN A 468 -13.50 6.62 26.27
CA GLN A 468 -14.19 7.87 25.96
C GLN A 468 -14.80 8.44 27.23
N TRP A 469 -14.92 9.76 27.32
CA TRP A 469 -15.56 10.39 28.49
C TRP A 469 -17.01 9.89 28.69
N LYS A 470 -17.70 9.61 27.59
CA LYS A 470 -19.03 9.00 27.58
C LYS A 470 -19.06 7.62 28.25
N ASP A 471 -17.96 6.87 28.18
CA ASP A 471 -17.84 5.55 28.81
C ASP A 471 -17.64 5.67 30.32
N LEU A 472 -17.01 6.76 30.79
CA LEU A 472 -16.75 7.02 32.20
C LEU A 472 -17.93 7.70 32.92
N ASN A 473 -18.74 8.46 32.19
CA ASN A 473 -19.95 9.10 32.68
C ASN A 473 -21.14 8.64 31.83
N PRO A 474 -21.66 7.42 32.07
CA PRO A 474 -22.90 7.02 31.42
C PRO A 474 -23.96 8.08 31.73
N PRO A 475 -24.76 8.52 30.74
CA PRO A 475 -25.81 9.49 30.97
C PRO A 475 -26.66 8.97 32.13
N LYS A 476 -26.71 9.73 33.23
CA LYS A 476 -27.64 9.43 34.31
C LYS A 476 -29.02 9.48 33.65
N HIS A 477 -29.66 8.32 33.51
CA HIS A 477 -31.08 8.26 33.19
C HIS A 477 -31.79 9.00 34.33
N ILE A 478 -32.17 10.26 34.05
CA ILE A 478 -32.98 11.09 34.95
C ILE A 478 -34.41 10.59 34.88
#